data_AF-A0A256XLT6-F1
#
_entry.id   AF-A0A256XLT6-F1
#
_cell.length_a   1.000
_cell.length_b   1.000
_cell.length_c   1.000
_cell.angle_alpha   90.00
_cell.angle_beta   90.00
_cell.angle_gamma   90.00
#
_symmetry.space_group_name_H-M   'P 1'
#
loop_
_entity.id
_entity.type
_entity.pdbx_description
1 polymer ?
#
loop_
_entity_poly.entity_id
_entity_poly.type
_entity_poly.pdbx_seq_one_letter_code
_entity_poly.pdbx_strand_id
1 'polypeptide(L)' 'MRKDLNVGEEFLIIKDQHRIVLKKISNLTEKLKENLRFAKQVEKAWNDYENGKFAQRKAQVFLEELDRC' A
#
# COMPACT_ATOMS: atom_id res chain seq x y z
N MET A 1 -0.56 -30.04 -11.26
CA MET A 1 -0.76 -28.64 -11.71
C MET A 1 -0.85 -27.60 -10.59
N ARG A 2 -1.19 -27.93 -9.33
CA ARG A 2 -1.17 -26.97 -8.18
C ARG A 2 0.01 -27.15 -7.22
N LYS A 3 1.02 -27.94 -7.57
CA LYS A 3 2.12 -28.28 -6.65
C LYS A 3 3.02 -27.08 -6.30
N ASP A 4 2.97 -26.03 -7.10
CA ASP A 4 3.84 -24.87 -6.98
C ASP A 4 3.14 -23.64 -6.35
N LEU A 5 1.92 -23.80 -5.82
CA LEU A 5 1.16 -22.76 -5.15
C LEU A 5 0.89 -23.16 -3.70
N ASN A 6 1.51 -22.44 -2.77
CA ASN A 6 1.35 -22.73 -1.35
C ASN A 6 0.16 -21.97 -0.76
N VAL A 7 -0.47 -22.55 0.27
CA VAL A 7 -1.53 -21.86 1.02
C VAL A 7 -0.92 -20.64 1.73
N GLY A 8 -1.57 -19.48 1.59
CA GLY A 8 -1.08 -18.20 2.13
C GLY A 8 -0.10 -17.45 1.21
N GLU A 9 0.17 -17.96 0.01
CA GLU A 9 1.06 -17.29 -0.94
C GLU A 9 0.37 -16.08 -1.58
N GLU A 10 1.02 -14.91 -1.52
CA GLU A 10 0.49 -13.66 -2.08
C GLU A 10 0.98 -13.42 -3.51
N PHE A 11 0.09 -12.88 -4.35
CA PHE A 11 0.36 -12.60 -5.75
C PHE A 11 0.02 -11.14 -6.11
N LEU A 12 0.86 -10.55 -6.95
CA LEU A 12 0.53 -9.35 -7.69
C LEU A 12 -0.18 -9.74 -8.99
N ILE A 13 -1.41 -9.25 -9.16
CA ILE A 13 -2.20 -9.42 -10.37
C ILE A 13 -2.14 -8.12 -11.16
N ILE A 14 -1.63 -8.21 -12.39
CA ILE A 14 -1.62 -7.10 -13.35
C ILE A 14 -2.56 -7.48 -14.48
N LYS A 15 -3.62 -6.69 -14.69
CA LYS A 15 -4.57 -6.87 -15.77
C LYS A 15 -4.27 -5.84 -16.86
N ASP A 16 -3.94 -6.33 -18.05
CA ASP A 16 -3.67 -5.52 -19.23
C ASP A 16 -4.55 -6.02 -20.38
N GLN A 17 -5.63 -5.29 -20.66
CA GLN A 17 -6.64 -5.63 -21.67
C GLN A 17 -7.08 -7.11 -21.63
N HIS A 18 -6.50 -7.94 -22.49
CA HIS A 18 -6.80 -9.36 -22.67
C HIS A 18 -5.82 -10.30 -21.94
N ARG A 19 -4.85 -9.75 -21.19
CA ARG A 19 -3.81 -10.49 -20.49
C ARG A 19 -3.91 -10.29 -18.98
N ILE A 20 -3.71 -11.38 -18.25
CA ILE A 20 -3.56 -11.37 -16.81
C ILE A 20 -2.17 -11.89 -16.51
N VAL A 21 -1.34 -11.06 -15.88
CA VAL A 21 -0.02 -11.45 -15.41
C VAL A 21 -0.08 -11.64 -13.91
N LEU A 22 0.27 -12.85 -13.46
CA LEU A 22 0.40 -13.22 -12.06
C LEU A 22 1.87 -13.30 -11.70
N LYS A 23 2.31 -12.50 -10.71
CA LYS A 23 3.66 -12.59 -10.15
C LYS A 23 3.60 -12.91 -8.66
N LYS A 24 4.37 -13.90 -8.21
CA LYS A 24 4.57 -14.17 -6.79
C LYS A 24 5.21 -12.96 -6.11
N ILE A 25 4.67 -12.52 -4.98
CA ILE A 25 5.25 -11.41 -4.21
C ILE A 25 6.67 -11.76 -3.73
N SER A 26 6.93 -13.03 -3.41
CA SER A 26 8.26 -13.53 -3.03
C SER A 26 9.34 -13.28 -4.09
N ASN A 27 8.95 -13.27 -5.37
CA ASN A 27 9.86 -13.06 -6.51
C ASN A 27 10.01 -11.57 -6.90
N LEU A 28 9.38 -10.66 -6.17
CA LEU A 28 9.52 -9.22 -6.40
C LEU A 28 10.80 -8.71 -5.72
N THR A 29 11.42 -7.71 -6.34
CA THR A 29 12.54 -6.99 -5.73
C THR A 29 12.06 -6.22 -4.50
N GLU A 30 12.93 -6.03 -3.50
CA GLU A 30 12.59 -5.28 -2.28
C GLU A 30 12.08 -3.86 -2.60
N LYS A 31 12.74 -3.17 -3.54
CA LYS A 31 12.29 -1.86 -4.05
C LYS A 31 10.84 -1.89 -4.54
N LEU A 32 10.43 -2.94 -5.25
CA LEU A 32 9.06 -3.05 -5.74
C LEU A 32 8.07 -3.36 -4.61
N LYS A 33 8.47 -4.14 -3.61
CA LYS A 33 7.65 -4.39 -2.40
C LYS A 33 7.43 -3.11 -1.61
N GLU A 34 8.46 -2.29 -1.43
CA GLU A 34 8.37 -0.98 -0.77
C GLU A 34 7.43 -0.05 -1.53
N ASN A 35 7.59 0.06 -2.85
CA ASN A 35 6.71 0.86 -3.69
C ASN A 35 5.25 0.43 -3.58
N LEU A 36 4.97 -0.88 -3.54
CA LEU A 36 3.61 -1.40 -3.35
C LEU A 36 3.05 -1.06 -1.96
N ARG A 37 3.87 -1.14 -0.90
CA ARG A 37 3.45 -0.74 0.46
C ARG A 37 3.14 0.75 0.52
N PHE A 38 4.02 1.57 -0.06
CA PHE A 38 3.83 3.01 -0.14
C PHE A 38 2.54 3.36 -0.89
N ALA A 39 2.32 2.78 -2.08
CA ALA A 39 1.10 3.00 -2.85
C ALA A 39 -0.16 2.66 -2.05
N LYS A 40 -0.18 1.51 -1.34
CA LYS A 40 -1.31 1.12 -0.47
C LYS A 40 -1.54 2.11 0.68
N GLN A 41 -0.48 2.62 1.30
CA GLN A 41 -0.59 3.61 2.38
C GLN A 41 -1.13 4.95 1.87
N VAL A 42 -0.65 5.40 0.71
CA VAL A 42 -1.12 6.64 0.06
C VAL A 42 -2.57 6.51 -0.35
N GLU A 43 -2.96 5.41 -0.99
CA GLU A 43 -4.36 5.17 -1.39
C GLU A 43 -5.30 5.16 -0.19
N LYS A 44 -4.88 4.52 0.91
CA LYS A 44 -5.64 4.55 2.17
C LYS A 44 -5.77 5.97 2.71
N ALA A 45 -4.66 6.70 2.83
CA ALA A 45 -4.66 8.07 3.35
C ALA A 45 -5.51 9.01 2.47
N TRP A 46 -5.44 8.83 1.15
CA TRP A 46 -6.27 9.56 0.20
C TRP A 46 -7.75 9.27 0.41
N ASN A 47 -8.13 8.00 0.51
CA ASN A 47 -9.51 7.61 0.77
C ASN A 47 -10.00 8.10 2.14
N ASP A 48 -9.17 8.06 3.17
CA ASP A 48 -9.52 8.60 4.49
C ASP A 48 -9.74 10.12 4.42
N TYR A 49 -8.92 10.85 3.67
CA TYR A 49 -9.11 12.28 3.42
C TYR A 49 -10.44 12.59 2.70
N GLU A 50 -10.71 11.91 1.59
CA GLU A 50 -11.96 12.06 0.80
C GLU A 50 -13.21 11.76 1.64
N ASN A 51 -13.11 10.80 2.57
CA ASN A 51 -14.21 10.44 3.47
C ASN A 51 -14.27 11.31 4.75
N GLY A 52 -13.47 12.38 4.84
CA GLY A 52 -13.46 13.27 6.01
C GLY A 52 -12.84 12.67 7.27
N LYS A 53 -12.14 11.53 7.17
CA LYS A 53 -11.48 10.84 8.28
C LYS A 53 -10.10 11.44 8.55
N PHE A 54 -10.05 12.75 8.74
CA PHE A 54 -8.84 13.48 9.08
C PHE A 54 -9.04 14.35 10.32
N ALA A 55 -7.96 14.60 11.06
CA ALA A 55 -7.96 15.55 12.15
C ALA A 55 -7.50 16.91 11.63
N GLN A 56 -8.30 17.95 11.87
CA GLN A 56 -7.90 19.33 11.60
C GLN A 56 -7.41 19.98 12.89
N ARG A 57 -6.22 20.59 12.85
CA ARG A 57 -5.68 21.40 13.95
C ARG A 57 -5.04 22.67 13.42
N LYS A 58 -4.82 23.63 14.32
CA LYS A 58 -4.00 24.83 14.02
C LYS A 58 -2.54 24.41 13.88
N ALA A 59 -1.83 25.05 12.96
CA ALA A 59 -0.42 24.75 12.68
C ALA A 59 0.47 24.79 13.94
N GLN A 60 0.27 25.79 14.82
CA GLN A 60 1.04 25.92 16.05
C GLN A 60 0.88 24.72 17.00
N VAL A 61 -0.35 24.20 17.14
CA VAL A 61 -0.64 23.02 17.97
C VAL A 61 0.03 21.78 17.37
N PHE A 62 0.02 21.65 16.04
CA PHE A 62 0.68 20.54 15.36
C PHE A 62 2.21 20.56 15.55
N LEU A 63 2.84 21.74 15.47
CA LEU A 63 4.29 21.87 15.70
C LEU A 63 4.67 21.52 17.15
N GLU A 64 3.89 21.97 18.13
CA GLU A 64 4.11 21.63 19.54
C GLU A 64 3.97 20.12 19.82
N GLU A 65 3.09 19.42 19.10
CA GLU A 65 2.95 17.96 19.20
C GLU A 65 4.17 17.24 18.62
N LEU A 66 4.70 17.70 17.46
CA LEU A 66 5.88 17.12 16.83
C LEU A 66 7.14 17.28 17.67
N ASP A 67 7.33 18.44 18.30
CA ASP A 67 8.51 18.70 19.17
C ASP A 67 8.50 17.86 20.45
N ARG A 68 7.36 17.25 20.82
CA ARG A 68 7.21 16.39 22.00
C ARG A 68 7.39 14.89 21.69
N CYS A 69 7.53 14.51 20.42
CA CYS A 69 7.78 13.14 19.98
C CYS A 69 9.28 12.85 19.82
#